data_AF-A0A1B6LBV3-F1
#
_entry.id   AF-A0A1B6LBV3-F1
#
_cell.length_a   1.000
_cell.length_b   1.000
_cell.length_c   1.000
_cell.angle_alpha   90.00
_cell.angle_beta   90.00
_cell.angle_gamma   90.00
#
_symmetry.space_group_name_H-M   'P 1'
#
loop_
_entity.id
_entity.type
_entity.pdbx_description
1 polymer ?
#
loop_
_entity_poly.entity_id
_entity_poly.type
_entity_poly.pdbx_seq_one_letter_code
_entity_poly.pdbx_strand_id
1 'polypeptide(L)'
;VRLPENVAVGVVVVQKKDGSLSHRTISEELTSTYDDLGMRCERDAFDTLFDHAPDKLQVVKKSLVTFVNKHLNKVNLEVSDLDTQFHDGVYLTLLMGLLEGFFVPLYSFHLTPQDFDQKVHNVTFAFELMQDVGLAKPKARPEDIVNLDLKSTLRVLYNLFTKYKNIS
;
A
#
# COMPACT_ATOMS: atom_id res chain seq x y z
N VAL A 1 -17.55 -6.23 2.55
CA VAL A 1 -18.36 -7.02 1.60
C VAL A 1 -18.10 -6.46 0.21
N ARG A 2 -17.62 -7.27 -0.75
CA ARG A 2 -17.34 -6.82 -2.14
C ARG A 2 -18.57 -7.05 -3.01
N LEU A 3 -18.96 -6.05 -3.79
CA LEU A 3 -20.06 -6.17 -4.76
C LEU A 3 -19.53 -6.81 -6.06
N PRO A 4 -20.38 -7.52 -6.84
CA PRO A 4 -19.97 -8.10 -8.12
C PRO A 4 -19.50 -7.02 -9.11
N GLU A 5 -18.62 -7.41 -10.04
CA GLU A 5 -18.16 -6.55 -11.14
C GLU A 5 -19.22 -6.41 -12.22
N ASN A 6 -19.18 -5.29 -12.94
CA ASN A 6 -20.05 -5.00 -14.08
C ASN A 6 -21.55 -5.10 -13.74
N VAL A 7 -21.91 -4.71 -12.52
CA VAL A 7 -23.31 -4.63 -12.12
C VAL A 7 -23.89 -3.39 -12.77
N ALA A 8 -24.85 -3.59 -13.66
CA ALA A 8 -25.64 -2.52 -14.25
C ALA A 8 -27.11 -2.67 -13.84
N VAL A 9 -27.79 -1.53 -13.73
CA VAL A 9 -29.23 -1.46 -13.46
C VAL A 9 -29.93 -0.72 -14.59
N GLY A 10 -31.08 -1.25 -15.01
CA GLY A 10 -31.96 -0.56 -15.95
C GLY A 10 -32.77 0.51 -15.24
N VAL A 11 -32.47 1.78 -15.50
CA VAL A 11 -33.19 2.93 -14.95
C VAL A 11 -34.21 3.42 -15.97
N VAL A 12 -35.49 3.44 -15.58
CA VAL A 12 -36.56 4.03 -16.40
C VAL A 12 -36.66 5.51 -16.08
N VAL A 13 -36.25 6.35 -17.02
CA VAL A 13 -36.36 7.80 -16.93
C VAL A 13 -37.67 8.24 -17.59
N VAL A 14 -38.57 8.84 -16.81
CA VAL A 14 -39.83 9.39 -17.29
C VAL A 14 -39.73 10.91 -17.34
N GLN A 15 -39.96 11.50 -18.51
CA GLN A 15 -39.98 12.93 -18.74
C GLN A 15 -41.34 13.38 -19.28
N LYS A 16 -41.95 14.38 -18.64
CA LYS A 16 -43.19 15.01 -19.10
C LYS A 16 -42.86 16.11 -20.12
N LYS A 17 -43.35 15.99 -21.35
CA LYS A 17 -43.27 17.02 -22.42
C LYS A 17 -44.66 17.27 -22.98
N ASP A 18 -45.05 18.54 -23.05
CA ASP A 18 -46.33 18.99 -23.64
C ASP A 18 -47.57 18.23 -23.12
N GLY A 19 -47.60 17.95 -21.82
CA GLY A 19 -48.70 17.22 -21.18
C GLY A 19 -48.65 15.70 -21.33
N SER A 20 -47.75 15.15 -22.15
CA SER A 20 -47.56 13.72 -22.35
C SER A 20 -46.32 13.19 -21.60
N LEU A 21 -46.39 11.95 -21.12
CA LEU A 21 -45.26 11.26 -20.47
C LEU A 21 -44.48 10.48 -21.52
N SER A 22 -43.23 10.87 -21.74
CA SER A 22 -42.25 10.09 -22.52
C SER A 22 -41.36 9.31 -21.56
N HIS A 23 -41.11 8.03 -21.83
CA HIS A 23 -40.20 7.22 -21.02
C HIS A 23 -39.08 6.64 -21.88
N ARG A 24 -37.90 6.46 -21.27
CA ARG A 24 -36.78 5.73 -21.86
C ARG A 24 -36.08 4.91 -20.77
N THR A 25 -35.58 3.74 -21.13
CA THR A 25 -34.74 2.95 -20.23
C THR A 25 -33.29 3.21 -20.58
N ILE A 26 -32.49 3.59 -19.58
CA ILE A 26 -31.03 3.72 -19.70
C ILE A 26 -30.38 2.65 -18.82
N SER A 27 -29.25 2.11 -19.27
CA SER A 27 -28.42 1.24 -18.46
C SER A 27 -27.45 2.12 -17.66
N GLU A 28 -27.54 2.10 -16.34
CA GLU A 28 -26.57 2.75 -15.46
C GLU A 28 -25.66 1.69 -14.84
N GLU A 29 -24.36 1.84 -15.00
CA GLU A 29 -23.36 0.98 -14.37
C GLU A 29 -23.20 1.38 -12.91
N LEU A 30 -23.51 0.45 -11.99
CA LEU A 30 -23.34 0.62 -10.55
C LEU A 30 -21.92 0.23 -10.10
N THR A 31 -21.32 -0.75 -10.75
CA THR A 31 -19.93 -1.16 -10.52
C THR A 31 -19.20 -1.31 -11.85
N SER A 32 -17.99 -0.77 -11.94
CA SER A 32 -17.08 -0.99 -13.06
C SER A 32 -16.22 -2.24 -12.82
N THR A 33 -15.38 -2.60 -13.79
CA THR A 33 -14.25 -3.49 -13.53
C THR A 33 -13.41 -2.88 -12.41
N TYR A 34 -13.09 -3.65 -11.38
CA TYR A 34 -11.96 -3.30 -10.55
C TYR A 34 -10.75 -3.33 -11.48
N ASP A 35 -9.90 -2.30 -11.45
CA ASP A 35 -8.57 -2.42 -12.06
C ASP A 35 -7.99 -3.74 -11.57
N ASP A 36 -7.55 -4.57 -12.51
CA ASP A 36 -7.07 -5.95 -12.32
C ASP A 36 -5.86 -6.06 -11.35
N LEU A 37 -5.48 -4.96 -10.68
CA LEU A 37 -4.55 -4.86 -9.57
C LEU A 37 -5.08 -5.50 -8.26
N GLY A 38 -6.27 -6.10 -8.27
CA GLY A 38 -6.89 -6.65 -7.08
C GLY A 38 -6.54 -8.09 -6.69
N MET A 39 -6.09 -8.97 -7.61
CA MET A 39 -5.79 -10.37 -7.22
C MET A 39 -5.07 -11.27 -8.25
N ARG A 40 -4.55 -10.73 -9.36
CA ARG A 40 -3.62 -11.47 -10.24
C ARG A 40 -2.25 -10.81 -10.26
N CYS A 41 -1.65 -10.64 -9.08
CA CYS A 41 -0.20 -10.54 -9.07
C CYS A 41 0.32 -11.91 -9.53
N GLU A 42 1.10 -11.96 -10.61
CA GLU A 42 1.86 -13.17 -10.93
C GLU A 42 2.58 -13.63 -9.66
N ARG A 43 2.38 -14.91 -9.28
CA ARG A 43 2.99 -15.47 -8.08
C ARG A 43 4.48 -15.18 -8.11
N ASP A 44 4.98 -14.56 -7.05
CA ASP A 44 6.39 -14.24 -6.94
C ASP A 44 7.09 -15.05 -5.84
N ALA A 45 8.37 -14.73 -5.62
CA ALA A 45 9.19 -15.42 -4.64
C ALA A 45 8.63 -15.29 -3.20
N PHE A 46 7.91 -14.21 -2.88
CA PHE A 46 7.28 -14.06 -1.57
C PHE A 46 6.09 -14.99 -1.41
N ASP A 47 5.30 -15.25 -2.46
CA ASP A 47 4.21 -16.23 -2.37
C ASP A 47 4.76 -17.63 -2.07
N THR A 48 5.82 -18.04 -2.78
CA THR A 48 6.50 -19.32 -2.54
C THR A 48 7.14 -19.39 -1.15
N LEU A 49 7.73 -18.29 -0.67
CA LEU A 49 8.36 -18.19 0.65
C LEU A 49 7.34 -18.41 1.77
N PHE A 50 6.18 -17.76 1.67
CA PHE A 50 5.10 -17.88 2.65
C PHE A 50 4.44 -19.26 2.62
N ASP A 51 4.22 -19.84 1.44
CA ASP A 51 3.51 -21.11 1.29
C ASP A 51 4.37 -22.32 1.70
N HIS A 52 5.68 -22.26 1.47
CA HIS A 52 6.53 -23.45 1.50
C HIS A 52 7.82 -23.33 2.33
N ALA A 53 8.17 -22.17 2.87
CA ALA A 53 9.45 -21.98 3.56
C ALA A 53 9.38 -21.04 4.78
N PRO A 54 8.63 -21.43 5.84
CA PRO A 54 8.48 -20.63 7.06
C PRO A 54 9.81 -20.33 7.76
N ASP A 55 10.77 -21.26 7.74
CA ASP A 55 12.09 -21.03 8.34
C ASP A 55 12.88 -19.95 7.61
N LYS A 56 12.82 -19.95 6.26
CA LYS A 56 13.47 -18.91 5.44
C LYS A 56 12.79 -17.56 5.63
N LEU A 57 11.48 -17.54 5.83
CA LEU A 57 10.73 -16.32 6.12
C LEU A 57 11.25 -15.64 7.39
N GLN A 58 11.52 -16.40 8.46
CA GLN A 58 12.09 -15.83 9.71
C GLN A 58 13.48 -15.22 9.49
N VAL A 59 14.32 -15.86 8.67
CA VAL A 59 15.63 -15.32 8.31
C VAL A 59 15.49 -14.00 7.55
N VAL A 60 14.57 -13.94 6.58
CA VAL A 60 14.28 -12.71 5.83
C VAL A 60 13.79 -11.61 6.76
N LYS A 61 12.83 -11.90 7.66
CA LYS A 61 12.35 -10.93 8.66
C LYS A 61 13.49 -10.37 9.49
N LYS A 62 14.37 -11.24 10.04
CA LYS A 62 15.51 -10.82 10.85
C LYS A 62 16.49 -9.94 10.07
N SER A 63 16.76 -10.30 8.80
CA SER A 63 17.61 -9.49 7.92
C SER A 63 16.99 -8.10 7.65
N LEU A 64 15.68 -8.03 7.43
CA LEU A 64 14.98 -6.77 7.19
C LEU A 64 14.93 -5.90 8.44
N VAL A 65 14.68 -6.47 9.63
CA VAL A 65 14.80 -5.76 10.91
C VAL A 65 16.19 -5.14 11.08
N THR A 66 17.24 -5.92 10.80
CA THR A 66 18.62 -5.43 10.89
C THR A 66 18.87 -4.27 9.92
N PHE A 67 18.34 -4.38 8.68
CA PHE A 67 18.43 -3.32 7.68
C PHE A 67 17.70 -2.05 8.11
N VAL A 68 16.43 -2.12 8.51
CA VAL A 68 15.66 -0.91 8.87
C VAL A 68 16.26 -0.22 10.10
N ASN A 69 16.71 -0.99 11.10
CA ASN A 69 17.34 -0.42 12.31
C ASN A 69 18.69 0.22 12.03
N LYS A 70 19.45 -0.23 11.02
CA LYS A 70 20.67 0.46 10.57
C LYS A 70 20.41 1.94 10.22
N HIS A 71 19.21 2.24 9.69
CA HIS A 71 18.82 3.58 9.29
C HIS A 71 18.02 4.29 10.39
N LEU A 72 16.97 3.66 10.92
CA LEU A 72 16.06 4.27 11.91
C LEU A 72 16.75 4.58 13.25
N ASN A 73 17.78 3.83 13.65
CA ASN A 73 18.55 4.16 14.86
C ASN A 73 19.26 5.52 14.75
N LYS A 74 19.51 6.05 13.54
CA LYS A 74 20.08 7.40 13.34
C LYS A 74 19.16 8.52 13.87
N VAL A 75 17.88 8.22 14.06
CA VAL A 75 16.87 9.12 14.64
C VAL A 75 16.26 8.56 15.93
N ASN A 76 16.96 7.64 16.61
CA ASN A 76 16.53 7.01 17.86
C ASN A 76 15.21 6.23 17.77
N LEU A 77 14.91 5.66 16.60
CA LEU A 77 13.78 4.75 16.40
C LEU A 77 14.28 3.32 16.22
N GLU A 78 13.63 2.37 16.88
CA GLU A 78 13.97 0.95 16.81
C GLU A 78 12.74 0.12 16.45
N VAL A 79 12.93 -0.79 15.50
CA VAL A 79 11.96 -1.77 15.05
C VAL A 79 12.30 -3.13 15.66
N SER A 80 11.34 -3.72 16.35
CA SER A 80 11.40 -5.08 16.89
C SER A 80 10.46 -6.04 16.15
N ASP A 81 9.36 -5.53 15.58
CA ASP A 81 8.30 -6.30 14.96
C ASP A 81 7.81 -5.70 13.62
N LEU A 82 8.07 -6.44 12.53
CA LEU A 82 7.63 -6.04 11.18
C LEU A 82 6.15 -6.32 10.92
N ASP A 83 5.51 -7.13 11.75
CA ASP A 83 4.09 -7.47 11.59
C ASP A 83 3.20 -6.26 11.93
N THR A 84 3.67 -5.38 12.80
CA THR A 84 2.85 -4.29 13.34
C THR A 84 3.43 -2.89 13.12
N GLN A 85 4.74 -2.69 13.24
CA GLN A 85 5.30 -1.34 13.40
C GLN A 85 5.36 -0.48 12.12
N PHE A 86 5.00 -1.01 10.95
CA PHE A 86 4.98 -0.27 9.68
C PHE A 86 3.58 0.18 9.25
N HIS A 87 2.53 -0.28 9.95
CA HIS A 87 1.14 -0.13 9.51
C HIS A 87 0.61 1.30 9.54
N ASP A 88 1.27 2.19 10.29
CA ASP A 88 0.88 3.59 10.41
C ASP A 88 1.60 4.49 9.38
N GLY A 89 2.52 3.91 8.60
CA GLY A 89 3.30 4.58 7.56
C GLY A 89 4.39 5.54 8.07
N VAL A 90 4.51 5.77 9.39
CA VAL A 90 5.48 6.72 9.96
C VAL A 90 6.90 6.22 9.75
N TYR A 91 7.18 4.98 10.17
CA TYR A 91 8.51 4.38 10.02
C TYR A 91 8.89 4.22 8.55
N LEU A 92 7.93 3.91 7.68
CA LEU A 92 8.18 3.78 6.25
C LEU A 92 8.58 5.12 5.62
N THR A 93 7.87 6.19 5.97
CA THR A 93 8.13 7.55 5.49
C THR A 93 9.51 8.04 5.96
N LEU A 94 9.81 7.89 7.25
CA LEU A 94 11.09 8.28 7.81
C LEU A 94 12.25 7.47 7.24
N LEU A 95 12.06 6.15 7.08
CA LEU A 95 13.05 5.28 6.46
C LEU A 95 13.39 5.75 5.04
N MET A 96 12.40 6.14 4.24
CA MET A 96 12.64 6.66 2.88
C MET A 96 13.52 7.90 2.87
N GLY A 97 13.24 8.88 3.73
CA GLY A 97 14.10 10.07 3.85
C GLY A 97 15.54 9.72 4.27
N LEU A 98 15.69 8.80 5.22
CA LEU A 98 17.01 8.36 5.70
C LEU A 98 17.82 7.57 4.67
N LEU A 99 17.15 6.82 3.79
CA LEU A 99 17.79 6.06 2.72
C LEU A 99 18.33 6.97 1.61
N GLU A 100 17.63 8.07 1.34
CA GLU A 100 17.98 9.05 0.29
C GLU A 100 18.76 10.25 0.84
N GLY A 101 18.93 10.34 2.17
CA GLY A 101 19.72 11.38 2.81
C GLY A 101 19.03 12.74 2.90
N PHE A 102 17.69 12.77 2.88
CA PHE A 102 16.92 14.01 3.06
C PHE A 102 15.97 13.92 4.27
N PHE A 103 15.60 15.10 4.79
CA PHE A 103 14.61 15.19 5.84
C PHE A 103 13.20 15.31 5.25
N VAL A 104 12.31 14.41 5.64
CA VAL A 104 10.90 14.50 5.26
C VAL A 104 10.20 15.54 6.12
N PRO A 105 9.60 16.60 5.56
CA PRO A 105 8.91 17.61 6.35
C PRO A 105 7.77 17.00 7.17
N LEU A 106 7.76 17.28 8.48
CA LEU A 106 6.81 16.67 9.42
C LEU A 106 5.35 17.11 9.21
N TYR A 107 5.12 18.16 8.41
CA TYR A 107 3.78 18.61 8.03
C TYR A 107 3.22 17.86 6.81
N SER A 108 4.05 17.09 6.09
CA SER A 108 3.64 16.35 4.89
C SER A 108 2.96 15.02 5.20
N PHE A 109 3.12 14.51 6.43
CA PHE A 109 2.57 13.26 6.89
C PHE A 109 2.19 13.34 8.37
N HIS A 110 1.39 12.41 8.86
CA HIS A 110 0.91 12.38 10.23
C HIS A 110 1.89 11.60 11.11
N LEU A 111 2.60 12.28 12.02
CA LEU A 111 3.49 11.62 13.00
C LEU A 111 2.74 10.76 14.02
N THR A 112 1.50 11.12 14.33
CA THR A 112 0.63 10.40 15.26
C THR A 112 -0.73 10.16 14.59
N PRO A 113 -0.80 9.26 13.60
CA PRO A 113 -2.01 9.04 12.82
C PRO A 113 -3.10 8.42 13.71
N GLN A 114 -4.27 9.05 13.73
CA GLN A 114 -5.38 8.69 14.64
C GLN A 114 -6.42 7.76 14.00
N ASP A 115 -6.58 7.84 12.68
CA ASP A 115 -7.60 7.11 11.93
C ASP A 115 -6.98 6.34 10.76
N PHE A 116 -7.80 5.52 10.11
CA PHE A 116 -7.36 4.68 8.99
C PHE A 116 -6.89 5.52 7.80
N ASP A 117 -7.58 6.61 7.51
CA ASP A 117 -7.29 7.47 6.35
C ASP A 117 -5.93 8.17 6.51
N GLN A 118 -5.59 8.64 7.71
CA GLN A 118 -4.28 9.21 8.03
C GLN A 118 -3.14 8.20 7.85
N LYS A 119 -3.37 6.92 8.20
CA LYS A 119 -2.39 5.85 7.98
C LYS A 119 -2.22 5.55 6.49
N VAL A 120 -3.33 5.47 5.76
CA VAL A 120 -3.31 5.29 4.30
C VAL A 120 -2.60 6.45 3.61
N HIS A 121 -2.85 7.69 4.05
CA HIS A 121 -2.14 8.87 3.58
C HIS A 121 -0.62 8.73 3.77
N ASN A 122 -0.18 8.37 4.97
CA ASN A 122 1.25 8.19 5.26
C ASN A 122 1.91 7.13 4.36
N VAL A 123 1.26 5.97 4.19
CA VAL A 123 1.81 4.90 3.36
C VAL A 123 1.81 5.30 1.87
N THR A 124 0.75 5.98 1.42
CA THR A 124 0.66 6.51 0.04
C THR A 124 1.78 7.51 -0.21
N PHE A 125 1.99 8.45 0.71
CA PHE A 125 3.06 9.43 0.63
C PHE A 125 4.44 8.76 0.60
N ALA A 126 4.67 7.73 1.42
CA ALA A 126 5.92 6.97 1.35
C ALA A 126 6.13 6.28 -0.01
N PHE A 127 5.07 5.79 -0.67
CA PHE A 127 5.14 5.20 -2.01
C PHE A 127 5.36 6.25 -3.11
N GLU A 128 4.87 7.48 -2.93
CA GLU A 128 5.18 8.61 -3.81
C GLU A 128 6.67 8.94 -3.70
N LEU A 129 7.20 9.09 -2.47
CA LEU A 129 8.63 9.30 -2.26
C LEU A 129 9.50 8.22 -2.91
N MET A 130 9.08 6.95 -2.86
CA MET A 130 9.78 5.87 -3.57
C MET A 130 9.81 6.09 -5.09
N GLN A 131 8.68 6.47 -5.68
CA GLN A 131 8.59 6.71 -7.13
C GLN A 131 9.40 7.93 -7.56
N ASP A 132 9.39 9.00 -6.77
CA ASP A 132 10.15 10.23 -7.04
C ASP A 132 11.66 9.97 -7.11
N VAL A 133 12.16 8.99 -6.35
CA VAL A 133 13.57 8.56 -6.37
C VAL A 133 13.84 7.42 -7.36
N GLY A 134 12.90 7.17 -8.26
CA GLY A 134 13.02 6.22 -9.37
C GLY A 134 12.88 4.75 -8.97
N LEU A 135 12.31 4.42 -7.81
CA LEU A 135 11.87 3.05 -7.55
C LEU A 135 10.62 2.72 -8.36
N ALA A 136 10.50 1.47 -8.76
CA ALA A 136 9.24 0.98 -9.30
C ALA A 136 8.13 1.14 -8.25
N LYS A 137 6.94 1.54 -8.70
CA LYS A 137 5.75 1.63 -7.85
C LYS A 137 5.56 0.30 -7.10
N PRO A 138 5.45 0.31 -5.77
CA PRO A 138 5.19 -0.90 -5.01
C PRO A 138 3.97 -1.65 -5.51
N LYS A 139 4.07 -2.98 -5.57
CA LYS A 139 2.95 -3.87 -5.94
C LYS A 139 1.84 -3.90 -4.87
N ALA A 140 2.20 -3.66 -3.62
CA ALA A 140 1.26 -3.59 -2.50
C ALA A 140 0.41 -2.33 -2.60
N ARG A 141 -0.85 -2.39 -2.17
CA ARG A 141 -1.65 -1.18 -1.98
C ARG A 141 -1.35 -0.58 -0.60
N PRO A 142 -1.48 0.74 -0.42
CA PRO A 142 -1.29 1.37 0.88
C PRO A 142 -2.14 0.71 1.98
N GLU A 143 -3.38 0.35 1.66
CA GLU A 143 -4.32 -0.29 2.58
C GLU A 143 -3.85 -1.67 3.02
N ASP A 144 -3.09 -2.41 2.21
CA ASP A 144 -2.58 -3.73 2.59
C ASP A 144 -1.56 -3.60 3.73
N ILE A 145 -0.73 -2.55 3.70
CA ILE A 145 0.22 -2.22 4.77
C ILE A 145 -0.53 -1.79 6.04
N VAL A 146 -1.54 -0.91 5.90
CA VAL A 146 -2.34 -0.42 7.04
C VAL A 146 -3.13 -1.55 7.71
N ASN A 147 -3.58 -2.54 6.93
CA ASN A 147 -4.28 -3.73 7.40
C ASN A 147 -3.35 -4.84 7.91
N LEU A 148 -2.07 -4.55 8.14
CA LEU A 148 -1.10 -5.48 8.73
C LEU A 148 -0.84 -6.72 7.85
N ASP A 149 -0.95 -6.60 6.52
CA ASP A 149 -0.52 -7.69 5.64
C ASP A 149 1.00 -7.81 5.62
N LEU A 150 1.52 -8.75 6.40
CA LEU A 150 2.95 -9.01 6.51
C LEU A 150 3.58 -9.28 5.13
N LYS A 151 2.89 -9.99 4.22
CA LYS A 151 3.46 -10.31 2.90
C LYS A 151 3.73 -9.03 2.10
N SER A 152 2.77 -8.11 2.09
CA SER A 152 2.91 -6.79 1.46
C SER A 152 4.02 -5.97 2.11
N THR A 153 4.06 -5.90 3.44
CA THR A 153 5.10 -5.16 4.18
C THR A 153 6.50 -5.68 3.87
N LEU A 154 6.72 -7.00 3.91
CA LEU A 154 8.03 -7.59 3.61
C LEU A 154 8.44 -7.39 2.16
N ARG A 155 7.48 -7.44 1.21
CA ARG A 155 7.76 -7.19 -0.21
C ARG A 155 8.23 -5.75 -0.44
N VAL A 156 7.60 -4.77 0.19
CA VAL A 156 8.03 -3.35 0.14
C VAL A 156 9.42 -3.19 0.73
N LEU A 157 9.64 -3.66 1.97
CA LEU A 157 10.92 -3.52 2.67
C LEU A 157 12.06 -4.25 1.95
N TYR A 158 11.79 -5.38 1.31
CA TYR A 158 12.79 -6.12 0.54
C TYR A 158 13.20 -5.41 -0.74
N ASN A 159 12.28 -4.71 -1.40
CA ASN A 159 12.62 -3.86 -2.55
C ASN A 159 13.58 -2.74 -2.13
N LEU A 160 13.31 -2.10 -0.97
CA LEU A 160 14.23 -1.13 -0.39
C LEU A 160 15.57 -1.79 -0.06
N PHE A 161 15.58 -2.89 0.68
CA PHE A 161 16.81 -3.62 1.00
C PHE A 161 17.64 -3.93 -0.26
N THR A 162 17.01 -4.40 -1.33
CA THR A 162 17.72 -4.76 -2.56
C THR A 162 18.41 -3.55 -3.21
N LYS A 163 17.77 -2.37 -3.20
CA LYS A 163 18.34 -1.12 -3.73
C LYS A 163 19.41 -0.53 -2.79
N TYR A 164 19.17 -0.53 -1.48
CA TYR A 164 20.00 0.21 -0.51
C TYR A 164 20.95 -0.64 0.33
N LYS A 165 21.04 -1.97 0.13
CA LYS A 165 21.92 -2.87 0.92
C LYS A 165 23.39 -2.47 0.94
N ASN A 166 23.87 -1.75 -0.07
CA ASN A 166 25.27 -1.32 -0.20
C ASN A 166 25.52 0.08 0.37
N ILE A 167 24.48 0.79 0.80
CA ILE A 167 24.59 2.15 1.33
C ILE A 167 24.95 2.06 2.81
N SER A 168 26.03 2.75 3.19
CA SER A 168 26.61 2.75 4.55
C SER A 168 25.92 3.76 5.46
#